data_AF-A0A7V9WN45-F1
#
_entry.id   AF-A0A7V9WN45-F1
#
_cell.length_a   1.000
_cell.length_b   1.000
_cell.length_c   1.000
_cell.angle_alpha   90.00
_cell.angle_beta   90.00
_cell.angle_gamma   90.00
#
_symmetry.space_group_name_H-M   'P 1'
#
loop_
_entity.id
_entity.type
_entity.pdbx_description
1 polymer ?
#
loop_
_entity_poly.entity_id
_entity_poly.type
_entity_poly.pdbx_seq_one_letter_code
_entity_poly.pdbx_strand_id
1 'polypeptide(L)'
;MWKEPEGLPAFLEEVELAQGGDSRLDSHLERVKGSLGSLGEDVQWQARRLVEDLGLALQGSQLVRHAPAAVADAFCASRLGGEAGHAYGTLPAGVDSAAIVDRVLPV
;
A
#
# COMPACT_ATOMS: atom_id res chain seq x y z
N MET A 1 4.96 -19.82 -3.01
CA MET A 1 3.83 -20.10 -3.93
C MET A 1 3.60 -21.60 -4.17
N TRP A 2 3.93 -22.48 -3.21
CA TRP A 2 3.91 -23.95 -3.40
C TRP A 2 2.92 -24.69 -2.48
N LYS A 3 2.31 -23.97 -1.54
CA LYS A 3 1.26 -24.50 -0.65
C LYS A 3 -0.14 -24.13 -1.13
N GLU A 4 -0.29 -22.92 -1.66
CA GLU A 4 -1.56 -22.35 -2.13
C GLU A 4 -1.30 -21.61 -3.46
N PRO A 5 -1.47 -22.27 -4.61
CA PRO A 5 -1.20 -21.67 -5.92
C PRO A 5 -2.15 -20.52 -6.25
N GLU A 6 -3.39 -20.58 -5.75
CA GLU A 6 -4.43 -19.56 -6.01
C GLU A 6 -4.29 -18.29 -5.16
N GLY A 7 -3.45 -18.31 -4.12
CA GLY A 7 -3.36 -17.19 -3.18
C GLY A 7 -2.80 -15.92 -3.81
N LEU A 8 -1.84 -16.04 -4.73
CA LEU A 8 -1.27 -14.86 -5.41
C LEU A 8 -2.24 -14.26 -6.45
N PRO A 9 -2.87 -15.05 -7.35
CA PRO A 9 -3.92 -14.55 -8.23
C PRO A 9 -5.04 -13.84 -7.47
N ALA A 10 -5.58 -14.47 -6.42
CA ALA A 10 -6.66 -13.87 -5.62
C ALA A 10 -6.23 -12.56 -4.92
N PHE A 11 -4.99 -12.51 -4.42
CA PHE A 11 -4.44 -11.28 -3.87
C PHE A 11 -4.36 -10.17 -4.92
N LEU A 12 -3.84 -10.47 -6.12
CA LEU A 12 -3.70 -9.50 -7.20
C LEU A 12 -5.07 -8.97 -7.64
N GLU A 13 -6.05 -9.86 -7.84
CA GLU A 13 -7.43 -9.48 -8.15
C GLU A 13 -8.00 -8.52 -7.11
N GLU A 14 -7.82 -8.80 -5.81
CA GLU A 14 -8.34 -7.95 -4.73
C GLU A 14 -7.69 -6.56 -4.70
N VAL A 15 -6.37 -6.47 -4.85
CA VAL A 15 -5.68 -5.18 -4.81
C VAL A 15 -5.93 -4.34 -6.06
N GLU A 16 -6.13 -4.97 -7.22
CA GLU A 16 -6.44 -4.31 -8.49
C GLU A 16 -7.83 -3.67 -8.53
N LEU A 17 -8.75 -4.04 -7.62
CA LEU A 17 -10.04 -3.36 -7.48
C LEU A 17 -9.92 -1.86 -7.15
N ALA A 18 -8.74 -1.40 -6.70
CA ALA A 18 -8.46 0.01 -6.43
C ALA A 18 -7.76 0.74 -7.59
N GLN A 19 -7.53 0.06 -8.73
CA GLN A 19 -6.78 0.62 -9.85
C GLN A 19 -7.39 1.93 -10.35
N GLY A 20 -6.53 2.93 -10.58
CA GLY A 20 -6.93 4.26 -11.02
C GLY A 20 -7.49 5.15 -9.90
N GLY A 21 -7.59 4.65 -8.67
CA GLY A 21 -8.00 5.44 -7.51
C GLY A 21 -6.89 6.31 -6.92
N ASP A 22 -5.62 5.93 -7.09
CA ASP A 22 -4.44 6.72 -6.71
C ASP A 22 -3.21 6.31 -7.54
N SER A 23 -2.54 7.26 -8.19
CA SER A 23 -1.40 6.98 -9.08
C SER A 23 -0.16 6.43 -8.35
N ARG A 24 0.01 6.74 -7.05
CA ARG A 24 1.10 6.21 -6.21
C ARG A 24 0.81 4.75 -5.87
N LEU A 25 -0.45 4.41 -5.60
CA LEU A 25 -0.87 3.03 -5.42
C LEU A 25 -0.68 2.23 -6.71
N ASP A 26 -1.15 2.74 -7.84
CA ASP A 26 -0.97 2.08 -9.15
C ASP A 26 0.51 1.80 -9.42
N SER A 27 1.37 2.80 -9.20
CA SER A 27 2.82 2.66 -9.36
C SER A 27 3.42 1.62 -8.40
N HIS A 28 2.89 1.50 -7.18
CA HIS A 28 3.31 0.49 -6.22
C HIS A 28 2.88 -0.91 -6.63
N LEU A 29 1.66 -1.08 -7.12
CA LEU A 29 1.14 -2.36 -7.62
C LEU A 29 1.98 -2.88 -8.80
N GLU A 30 2.37 -2.01 -9.73
CA GLU A 30 3.24 -2.40 -10.84
C GLU A 30 4.64 -2.84 -10.36
N ARG A 31 5.21 -2.16 -9.36
CA ARG A 31 6.47 -2.61 -8.74
C ARG A 31 6.33 -3.97 -8.06
N VAL A 32 5.24 -4.20 -7.32
CA VAL A 32 4.95 -5.47 -6.65
C VAL A 32 4.88 -6.61 -7.67
N LYS A 33 4.12 -6.43 -8.76
CA LYS A 33 4.03 -7.41 -9.85
C LYS A 33 5.39 -7.70 -10.48
N GLY A 34 6.19 -6.67 -10.72
CA GLY A 34 7.55 -6.80 -11.22
C GLY A 34 8.44 -7.63 -10.29
N SER A 35 8.44 -7.32 -8.99
CA SER A 35 9.22 -8.03 -7.97
C SER A 35 8.84 -9.51 -7.85
N LEU A 36 7.55 -9.83 -8.00
CA LEU A 36 7.06 -11.20 -8.01
C LEU A 36 7.55 -11.98 -9.24
N GLY A 37 7.61 -11.33 -10.39
CA GLY A 37 8.14 -11.91 -11.63
C GLY A 37 9.65 -12.12 -11.62
N SER A 38 10.39 -11.38 -10.79
CA SER A 38 11.86 -11.47 -10.66
C SER A 38 12.35 -12.34 -9.50
N LEU A 39 11.47 -13.12 -8.87
CA LEU A 39 11.86 -13.99 -7.76
C LEU A 39 12.80 -15.10 -8.26
N GLY A 40 14.08 -14.98 -7.88
CA GLY A 40 15.14 -15.95 -8.20
C GLY A 40 15.64 -16.71 -6.98
N GLU A 41 16.88 -17.23 -7.07
CA GLU A 41 17.51 -18.04 -6.03
C GLU A 41 17.65 -17.31 -4.68
N ASP A 42 17.78 -15.97 -4.70
CA ASP A 42 17.92 -15.12 -3.51
C ASP A 42 16.58 -14.68 -2.88
N VAL A 43 15.46 -15.34 -3.20
CA VAL A 43 14.12 -14.97 -2.69
C VAL A 43 14.06 -14.85 -1.16
N GLN A 44 14.86 -15.62 -0.43
CA GLN A 44 14.89 -15.59 1.03
C GLN A 44 15.37 -14.25 1.60
N TRP A 45 16.32 -13.59 0.93
CA TRP A 45 16.80 -12.26 1.31
C TRP A 45 15.76 -11.16 1.06
N GLN A 46 14.87 -11.39 0.08
CA GLN A 46 13.87 -10.43 -0.36
C GLN A 46 12.51 -10.63 0.33
N ALA A 47 12.32 -11.76 1.02
CA ALA A 47 11.03 -12.17 1.56
C ALA A 47 10.37 -11.11 2.46
N ARG A 48 11.14 -10.48 3.35
CA ARG A 48 10.60 -9.44 4.26
C ARG A 48 10.11 -8.21 3.50
N ARG A 49 10.91 -7.76 2.52
CA ARG A 49 10.57 -6.61 1.69
C ARG A 49 9.36 -6.90 0.81
N LEU A 50 9.31 -8.09 0.21
CA LEU A 50 8.15 -8.51 -0.57
C LEU A 50 6.87 -8.53 0.28
N VAL A 51 6.93 -9.09 1.48
CA VAL A 51 5.75 -9.14 2.38
C VAL A 51 5.34 -7.73 2.82
N GLU A 52 6.29 -6.84 3.09
CA GLU A 52 6.01 -5.42 3.36
C GLU A 52 5.29 -4.77 2.17
N ASP A 53 5.80 -4.94 0.95
CA ASP A 53 5.22 -4.36 -0.26
C ASP A 53 3.81 -4.91 -0.52
N LEU A 54 3.57 -6.21 -0.32
CA LEU A 54 2.23 -6.83 -0.40
C LEU A 54 1.28 -6.28 0.67
N GLY A 55 1.76 -6.11 1.90
CA GLY A 55 0.97 -5.56 3.00
C GLY A 55 0.57 -4.11 2.75
N LEU A 56 1.47 -3.29 2.18
CA LEU A 56 1.19 -1.91 1.79
C LEU A 56 0.21 -1.82 0.62
N ALA A 57 0.33 -2.71 -0.38
CA ALA A 57 -0.60 -2.80 -1.50
C ALA A 57 -2.03 -3.11 -1.02
N LEU A 58 -2.19 -4.10 -0.14
CA LEU A 58 -3.49 -4.46 0.41
C LEU A 58 -4.10 -3.31 1.22
N GLN A 59 -3.33 -2.72 2.14
CA GLN A 59 -3.80 -1.58 2.93
C GLN A 59 -4.21 -0.40 2.04
N GLY A 60 -3.38 -0.06 1.05
CA GLY A 60 -3.66 1.00 0.08
C GLY A 60 -4.97 0.75 -0.68
N SER A 61 -5.16 -0.46 -1.24
CA SER A 61 -6.39 -0.82 -1.95
C SER A 61 -7.63 -0.65 -1.07
N GLN A 62 -7.59 -1.16 0.17
CA GLN A 62 -8.73 -1.05 1.09
C GLN A 62 -9.06 0.40 1.44
N LEU A 63 -8.03 1.23 1.66
CA LEU A 63 -8.24 2.64 2.02
C LEU A 63 -8.77 3.45 0.83
N VAL A 64 -8.20 3.28 -0.36
CA VAL A 64 -8.66 3.97 -1.58
C VAL A 64 -10.11 3.64 -1.89
N ARG A 65 -10.55 2.40 -1.68
CA ARG A 65 -11.92 1.96 -1.99
C ARG A 65 -12.95 2.34 -0.91
N HIS A 66 -12.55 2.34 0.36
CA HIS A 66 -13.52 2.33 1.46
C HIS A 66 -13.29 3.38 2.56
N ALA A 67 -12.16 4.10 2.54
CA ALA A 67 -11.88 5.14 3.53
C ALA A 67 -12.19 6.55 2.99
N PRO A 68 -12.37 7.54 3.88
CA PRO A 68 -12.41 8.94 3.47
C PRO A 68 -11.14 9.33 2.73
N ALA A 69 -11.28 10.20 1.73
CA ALA A 69 -10.18 10.63 0.86
C ALA A 69 -8.96 11.13 1.65
N ALA A 70 -9.17 11.90 2.73
CA ALA A 70 -8.08 12.38 3.58
C ALA A 70 -7.21 11.25 4.17
N VAL A 71 -7.81 10.11 4.53
CA VAL A 71 -7.07 8.95 5.07
C VAL A 71 -6.32 8.23 3.96
N ALA A 72 -6.98 7.98 2.83
CA ALA A 72 -6.39 7.28 1.69
C ALA A 72 -5.22 8.07 1.08
N ASP A 73 -5.41 9.37 0.87
CA ASP A 73 -4.39 10.28 0.34
C ASP A 73 -3.18 10.37 1.29
N ALA A 74 -3.42 10.57 2.59
CA ALA A 74 -2.34 10.60 3.58
C ALA A 74 -1.56 9.28 3.62
N PHE A 75 -2.24 8.13 3.54
CA PHE A 75 -1.59 6.83 3.49
C PHE A 75 -0.73 6.69 2.23
N CYS A 76 -1.29 6.97 1.05
CA CYS A 76 -0.57 6.86 -0.22
C CYS A 76 0.62 7.81 -0.28
N ALA A 77 0.47 9.07 0.14
CA ALA A 77 1.54 10.07 0.16
C ALA A 77 2.73 9.61 1.02
N SER A 78 2.44 9.09 2.22
CA SER A 78 3.47 8.78 3.20
C SER A 78 4.09 7.39 3.05
N ARG A 79 3.32 6.37 2.64
CA ARG A 79 3.80 4.99 2.56
C ARG A 79 4.22 4.59 1.15
N LEU A 80 3.63 5.19 0.12
CA LEU A 80 3.84 4.81 -1.29
C LEU A 80 4.55 5.90 -2.10
N GLY A 81 4.38 7.17 -1.72
CA GLY A 81 5.00 8.34 -2.35
C GLY A 81 6.45 8.59 -1.93
N GLY A 82 6.92 7.95 -0.85
CA GLY A 82 8.30 8.11 -0.36
C GLY A 82 8.60 9.45 0.31
N GLU A 83 7.57 10.27 0.56
CA GLU A 83 7.73 11.61 1.14
C GLU A 83 7.79 11.62 2.68
N ALA A 84 7.44 10.51 3.34
CA ALA A 84 7.54 10.41 4.78
C ALA A 84 8.97 10.04 5.24
N GLY A 85 9.36 10.62 6.38
CA GLY A 85 10.58 10.25 7.08
C GLY A 85 10.43 8.96 7.88
N HIS A 86 11.54 8.50 8.47
CA HIS A 86 11.55 7.32 9.34
C HIS A 86 10.85 7.54 10.70
N ALA A 87 10.67 8.80 11.12
CA ALA A 87 9.97 9.15 12.34
C ALA A 87 8.49 9.46 12.07
N TYR A 88 7.63 9.21 13.05
CA TYR A 88 6.24 9.70 13.01
C TYR A 88 6.19 11.23 13.02
N GLY A 89 5.09 11.78 12.49
CA GLY A 89 4.90 13.24 12.39
C GLY A 89 5.57 13.88 11.16
N THR A 90 5.98 13.08 10.19
CA THR A 90 6.68 13.51 8.96
C THR A 90 5.78 13.47 7.72
N LEU A 91 4.47 13.67 7.90
CA LEU A 91 3.53 13.71 6.78
C LEU A 91 3.80 14.94 5.89
N PRO A 92 3.56 14.84 4.57
CA PRO A 92 3.67 15.98 3.66
C PRO A 92 2.73 17.12 4.03
N ALA A 93 3.11 18.35 3.63
CA ALA A 93 2.23 19.49 3.73
C ALA A 93 0.97 19.28 2.87
N GLY A 94 -0.20 19.71 3.36
CA GLY A 94 -1.48 19.56 2.67
C GLY A 94 -2.31 18.35 3.10
N VAL A 95 -1.75 17.43 3.89
CA VAL A 95 -2.54 16.36 4.52
C VAL A 95 -3.50 16.95 5.55
N ASP A 96 -4.79 16.64 5.43
CA ASP A 96 -5.83 17.01 6.40
C ASP A 96 -5.76 16.10 7.64
N SER A 97 -4.78 16.39 8.50
CA SER A 97 -4.56 15.63 9.73
C SER A 97 -5.70 15.81 10.74
N ALA A 98 -6.41 16.94 10.71
CA ALA A 98 -7.57 17.18 11.58
C ALA A 98 -8.70 16.21 11.25
N ALA A 99 -9.09 16.10 9.97
CA ALA A 99 -10.12 15.15 9.55
C ALA A 99 -9.76 13.68 9.85
N ILE A 100 -8.47 13.33 9.75
CA ILE A 100 -7.99 11.99 10.11
C ILE A 100 -8.17 11.74 11.61
N VAL A 101 -7.79 12.70 12.46
CA VAL A 101 -7.91 12.59 13.92
C VAL A 101 -9.37 12.53 14.35
N ASP A 102 -10.23 13.42 13.85
CA ASP A 102 -11.66 13.48 14.20
C ASP A 102 -12.39 12.16 13.88
N ARG A 103 -11.97 11.47 12.82
CA ARG A 103 -12.53 10.15 12.45
C ARG A 103 -12.26 9.07 13.51
N VAL A 104 -11.07 9.09 14.12
CA VAL A 104 -10.62 8.01 15.02
C VAL A 104 -10.76 8.36 16.50
N LEU A 105 -10.86 9.65 16.83
CA LEU A 105 -11.08 10.17 18.17
C LEU A 105 -12.30 11.11 18.16
N PRO A 106 -13.53 10.56 17.98
CA PRO A 106 -14.73 11.37 18.07
C PRO A 106 -14.88 11.91 19.51
N VAL A 107 -15.15 13.22 19.60
CA VAL A 107 -15.42 13.94 20.86
C VAL A 107 -16.80 13.64 21.43
#